data_AF-A0A6G0WDE7-F1
#
_entry.id   AF-A0A6G0WDE7-F1
#
_cell.length_a   1.000
_cell.length_b   1.000
_cell.length_c   1.000
_cell.angle_alpha   90.00
_cell.angle_beta   90.00
_cell.angle_gamma   90.00
#
_symmetry.space_group_name_H-M   'P 1'
#
loop_
_entity.id
_entity.type
_entity.pdbx_description
1 polymer ?
#
loop_
_entity_poly.entity_id
_entity_poly.type
_entity_poly.pdbx_seq_one_letter_code
_entity_poly.pdbx_strand_id
1 'polypeptide(L)'
;MEAAALTFRVLRATGSSFEHPVANLTTYSRKSYWASFAKPKEVVVLAIDTKALLGEVRIFNKNAHAVDIDVAVDDKLEEYVKVKTIVRLPLNREFRIKLGYLPTCFVRLTFHRQSQNYIAVYGIQPIGIPWGVLEQGGGPSLFHVVSSTTEKLLFGPSLPASLPRRDCLSDTISGSPAWMQRHKSLLETHITRLENSLAEFTQDPPHRASSWMY
;
A
#
# COMPACT_ATOMS: atom_id res chain seq x y z
N MET A 1 -9.29 -19.63 -19.95
CA MET A 1 -9.65 -18.27 -19.49
C MET A 1 -8.72 -17.30 -20.17
N GLU A 2 -9.27 -16.39 -20.99
CA GLU A 2 -8.48 -15.38 -21.68
C GLU A 2 -8.34 -14.13 -20.80
N ALA A 3 -7.15 -13.54 -20.78
CA ALA A 3 -6.90 -12.32 -20.01
C ALA A 3 -7.42 -11.10 -20.79
N ALA A 4 -8.17 -10.25 -20.11
CA ALA A 4 -8.79 -9.06 -20.70
C ALA A 4 -8.33 -7.79 -20.00
N ALA A 5 -8.54 -6.65 -20.66
CA ALA A 5 -8.34 -5.35 -20.03
C ALA A 5 -9.33 -5.18 -18.86
N LEU A 6 -8.80 -4.87 -17.68
CA LEU A 6 -9.59 -4.66 -16.48
C LEU A 6 -10.05 -3.20 -16.42
N THR A 7 -11.32 -3.00 -16.09
CA THR A 7 -11.85 -1.66 -15.84
C THR A 7 -11.35 -1.15 -14.49
N PHE A 8 -11.03 0.13 -14.44
CA PHE A 8 -10.50 0.77 -13.24
C PHE A 8 -10.88 2.24 -13.18
N ARG A 9 -10.86 2.76 -11.97
CA ARG A 9 -10.90 4.19 -11.68
C ARG A 9 -9.63 4.63 -10.97
N VAL A 10 -9.20 5.87 -11.20
CA VAL A 10 -8.06 6.41 -10.45
C VAL A 10 -8.56 6.91 -9.10
N LEU A 11 -8.04 6.32 -8.02
CA LEU A 11 -8.46 6.62 -6.65
C LEU A 11 -7.72 7.83 -6.09
N ARG A 12 -6.40 7.89 -6.30
CA ARG A 12 -5.54 9.00 -5.83
C ARG A 12 -4.36 9.17 -6.76
N ALA A 13 -3.91 10.42 -6.88
CA ALA A 13 -2.64 10.77 -7.52
C ALA A 13 -1.96 11.89 -6.73
N THR A 14 -0.63 11.86 -6.63
CA THR A 14 0.14 12.88 -5.87
C THR A 14 0.37 14.18 -6.63
N GLY A 15 0.05 14.21 -7.93
CA GLY A 15 0.20 15.36 -8.81
C GLY A 15 -0.68 15.23 -10.06
N SER A 16 -1.23 16.34 -10.52
CA SER A 16 -2.03 16.43 -11.74
C SER A 16 -2.09 17.85 -12.24
N SER A 17 -1.64 18.07 -13.48
CA SER A 17 -1.87 19.34 -14.17
C SER A 17 -3.36 19.53 -14.48
N PHE A 18 -3.79 20.79 -14.56
CA PHE A 18 -5.15 21.17 -14.95
C PHE A 18 -5.42 20.84 -16.43
N GLU A 19 -4.45 21.10 -17.32
CA GLU A 19 -4.56 20.83 -18.76
C GLU A 19 -4.46 19.33 -19.09
N HIS A 20 -3.78 18.57 -18.22
CA HIS A 20 -3.47 17.16 -18.42
C HIS A 20 -3.86 16.35 -17.17
N PRO A 21 -5.18 16.25 -16.88
CA PRO A 21 -5.69 15.66 -15.65
C PRO A 21 -5.46 14.15 -15.56
N VAL A 22 -5.50 13.63 -14.34
CA VAL A 22 -5.38 12.18 -14.05
C VAL A 22 -6.43 11.34 -14.79
N ALA A 23 -7.60 11.91 -15.07
CA ALA A 23 -8.67 11.25 -15.84
C ALA A 23 -8.20 10.79 -17.22
N ASN A 24 -7.17 11.44 -17.80
CA ASN A 24 -6.62 11.03 -19.09
C ASN A 24 -5.95 9.65 -19.05
N LEU A 25 -5.55 9.15 -17.87
CA LEU A 25 -4.91 7.83 -17.73
C LEU A 25 -5.83 6.66 -18.06
N THR A 26 -7.15 6.82 -17.89
CA THR A 26 -8.14 5.76 -18.17
C THR A 26 -8.34 5.57 -19.68
N THR A 27 -8.09 6.61 -20.47
CA THR A 27 -8.20 6.56 -21.93
C THR A 27 -6.85 6.11 -22.51
N TYR A 28 -6.76 4.86 -22.93
CA TYR A 28 -5.53 4.31 -23.50
C TYR A 28 -5.28 4.82 -24.94
N SER A 29 -4.78 6.06 -25.07
CA SER A 29 -4.59 6.74 -26.35
C SER A 29 -3.44 7.74 -26.33
N ARG A 30 -2.81 8.01 -27.48
CA ARG A 30 -1.80 9.08 -27.63
C ARG A 30 -2.41 10.50 -27.67
N LYS A 31 -3.73 10.63 -27.84
CA LYS A 31 -4.40 11.93 -28.03
C LYS A 31 -4.43 12.77 -26.75
N SER A 32 -4.45 12.10 -25.60
CA SER A 32 -4.46 12.71 -24.27
C SER A 32 -3.36 12.10 -23.42
N TYR A 33 -2.92 12.81 -22.39
CA TYR A 33 -1.99 12.29 -21.40
C TYR A 33 -2.25 12.93 -20.05
N TRP A 34 -1.85 12.25 -19.00
CA TRP A 34 -1.69 12.85 -17.69
C TRP A 34 -0.29 13.43 -17.58
N ALA A 35 -0.17 14.59 -16.93
CA ALA A 35 1.09 15.17 -16.54
C ALA A 35 1.07 15.54 -15.06
N SER A 36 2.16 15.24 -14.38
CA SER A 36 2.42 15.70 -13.02
C SER A 36 2.93 17.14 -13.00
N PHE A 37 3.16 17.66 -11.80
CA PHE A 37 3.98 18.85 -11.59
C PHE A 37 5.47 18.43 -11.60
N ALA A 38 6.27 18.92 -10.66
CA ALA A 38 7.73 18.78 -10.69
C ALA A 38 8.34 17.74 -9.73
N LYS A 39 7.54 16.92 -9.02
CA LYS A 39 8.10 15.99 -8.04
C LYS A 39 8.97 14.93 -8.72
N PRO A 40 10.06 14.49 -8.07
CA PRO A 40 10.92 13.43 -8.62
C PRO A 40 10.23 12.07 -8.66
N LYS A 41 9.21 11.87 -7.80
CA LYS A 41 8.38 10.67 -7.74
C LYS A 41 6.92 11.08 -7.66
N GLU A 42 6.10 10.44 -8.48
CA GLU A 42 4.66 10.66 -8.50
C GLU A 42 3.95 9.31 -8.41
N VAL A 43 2.96 9.23 -7.53
CA VAL A 43 2.21 8.02 -7.22
C VAL A 43 0.82 8.16 -7.80
N VAL A 44 0.36 7.10 -8.47
CA VAL A 44 -1.02 6.92 -8.94
C VAL A 44 -1.55 5.60 -8.38
N VAL A 45 -2.73 5.62 -7.78
CA VAL A 45 -3.39 4.40 -7.31
C VAL A 45 -4.66 4.17 -8.11
N LEU A 46 -4.72 2.98 -8.71
CA LEU A 46 -5.84 2.49 -9.49
C LEU A 46 -6.68 1.58 -8.60
N ALA A 47 -7.99 1.81 -8.55
CA ALA A 47 -8.95 0.88 -8.00
C ALA A 47 -9.59 0.11 -9.16
N ILE A 48 -9.37 -1.20 -9.21
CA ILE A 48 -9.99 -2.11 -10.17
C ILE A 48 -11.44 -2.32 -9.72
N ASP A 49 -12.40 -2.25 -10.64
CA ASP A 49 -13.83 -2.27 -10.28
C ASP A 49 -14.27 -3.58 -9.64
N THR A 50 -13.68 -4.70 -10.10
CA THR A 50 -13.90 -6.03 -9.54
C THR A 50 -12.57 -6.66 -9.18
N LYS A 51 -12.52 -7.42 -8.06
CA LYS A 51 -11.33 -8.21 -7.70
C LYS A 51 -10.91 -9.07 -8.90
N ALA A 52 -9.62 -9.08 -9.20
CA ALA A 52 -9.11 -9.76 -10.39
C ALA A 52 -7.74 -10.38 -10.11
N LEU A 53 -7.36 -11.37 -10.93
CA LEU A 53 -5.98 -11.83 -11.03
C LEU A 53 -5.25 -10.96 -12.04
N LEU A 54 -4.41 -10.05 -11.56
CA LEU A 54 -3.63 -9.12 -12.37
C LEU A 54 -2.43 -9.83 -13.00
N GLY A 55 -2.50 -10.06 -14.32
CA GLY A 55 -1.47 -10.75 -15.08
C GLY A 55 -0.36 -9.81 -15.55
N GLU A 56 -0.75 -8.65 -16.09
CA GLU A 56 0.18 -7.63 -16.60
C GLU A 56 -0.39 -6.21 -16.45
N VAL A 57 0.49 -5.23 -16.46
CA VAL A 57 0.13 -3.81 -16.58
C VAL A 57 0.81 -3.26 -17.82
N ARG A 58 0.01 -2.73 -18.75
CA ARG A 58 0.51 -2.00 -19.92
C ARG A 58 0.52 -0.53 -19.62
N ILE A 59 1.65 0.12 -19.89
CA ILE A 59 1.82 1.56 -19.69
C ILE A 59 2.20 2.16 -21.03
N PHE A 60 1.39 3.10 -21.49
CA PHE A 60 1.75 3.92 -22.63
C PHE A 60 2.53 5.13 -22.14
N ASN A 61 3.85 5.01 -22.13
CA ASN A 61 4.71 6.01 -21.55
C ASN A 61 4.88 7.21 -22.49
N LYS A 62 4.82 8.43 -21.94
CA LYS A 62 5.27 9.64 -22.63
C LYS A 62 6.71 9.93 -22.27
N ASN A 63 7.00 10.17 -20.98
CA ASN A 63 8.35 10.57 -20.55
C ASN A 63 8.80 10.07 -19.16
N ALA A 64 8.01 9.23 -18.49
CA ALA A 64 8.41 8.65 -17.21
C ALA A 64 9.64 7.76 -17.41
N HIS A 65 10.58 7.80 -16.47
CA HIS A 65 11.85 7.08 -16.60
C HIS A 65 11.74 5.62 -16.15
N ALA A 66 11.10 5.43 -15.00
CA ALA A 66 10.88 4.13 -14.41
C ALA A 66 9.57 4.09 -13.64
N VAL A 67 9.10 2.89 -13.31
CA VAL A 67 7.92 2.67 -12.48
C VAL A 67 8.15 1.57 -11.45
N ASP A 68 7.67 1.79 -10.23
CA ASP A 68 7.45 0.73 -9.25
C ASP A 68 5.98 0.32 -9.28
N ILE A 69 5.73 -0.97 -9.12
CA ILE A 69 4.39 -1.56 -9.10
C ILE A 69 4.19 -2.27 -7.77
N ASP A 70 3.25 -1.76 -6.99
CA ASP A 70 2.78 -2.40 -5.77
C ASP A 70 1.31 -2.75 -5.93
N VAL A 71 0.87 -3.89 -5.38
CA VAL A 71 -0.50 -4.40 -5.52
C VAL A 71 -1.08 -4.75 -4.16
N ALA A 72 -2.39 -4.59 -4.00
CA ALA A 72 -3.11 -4.92 -2.78
C ALA A 72 -4.54 -5.41 -3.06
N VAL A 73 -5.12 -6.12 -2.09
CA VAL A 73 -6.55 -6.46 -2.08
C VAL A 73 -7.35 -5.41 -1.33
N ASP A 74 -6.87 -4.90 -0.19
CA ASP A 74 -7.49 -3.75 0.50
C ASP A 74 -6.65 -2.48 0.33
N ASP A 75 -7.30 -1.31 0.37
CA ASP A 75 -6.63 -0.02 0.28
C ASP A 75 -6.00 0.42 1.61
N LYS A 76 -5.14 -0.43 2.18
CA LYS A 76 -4.32 -0.09 3.35
C LYS A 76 -2.87 -0.06 2.92
N LEU A 77 -2.15 0.99 3.32
CA LEU A 77 -0.74 1.19 2.93
C LEU A 77 0.14 -0.03 3.22
N GLU A 78 -0.16 -0.73 4.32
CA GLU A 78 0.56 -1.90 4.82
C GLU A 78 0.33 -3.16 3.99
N GLU A 79 -0.79 -3.24 3.25
CA GLU A 79 -1.15 -4.41 2.44
C GLU A 79 -0.60 -4.33 1.01
N TYR A 80 -0.02 -3.18 0.62
CA TYR A 80 0.62 -3.05 -0.68
C TYR A 80 1.91 -3.84 -0.74
N VAL A 81 1.87 -4.95 -1.49
CA VAL A 81 3.03 -5.76 -1.77
C VAL A 81 3.75 -5.21 -3.00
N LYS A 82 5.03 -4.89 -2.84
CA LYS A 82 5.91 -4.43 -3.93
C LYS A 82 6.29 -5.60 -4.84
N VAL A 83 5.81 -5.58 -6.09
CA VAL A 83 5.97 -6.68 -7.05
C VAL A 83 7.11 -6.42 -8.03
N LYS A 84 7.24 -5.17 -8.49
CA LYS A 84 8.30 -4.75 -9.41
C LYS A 84 8.83 -3.39 -8.99
N THR A 85 10.14 -3.21 -9.13
CA THR A 85 10.85 -2.01 -8.68
C THR A 85 11.74 -1.49 -9.81
N ILE A 86 11.73 -0.18 -10.03
CA ILE A 86 12.55 0.58 -10.98
C ILE A 86 12.49 -0.06 -12.39
N VAL A 87 11.28 -0.43 -12.83
CA VAL A 87 11.08 -0.95 -14.18
C VAL A 87 11.26 0.19 -15.17
N ARG A 88 12.31 0.15 -15.98
CA ARG A 88 12.61 1.20 -16.96
C ARG A 88 11.54 1.24 -18.04
N LEU A 89 11.02 2.44 -18.27
CA LEU A 89 9.99 2.68 -19.29
C LEU A 89 10.64 3.30 -20.53
N PRO A 90 10.39 2.74 -21.73
CA PRO A 90 10.84 3.34 -22.97
C PRO A 90 10.11 4.65 -23.25
N LEU A 91 10.82 5.65 -23.79
CA LEU A 91 10.25 6.95 -24.13
C LEU A 91 9.23 6.83 -25.27
N ASN A 92 8.06 7.47 -25.15
CA ASN A 92 7.01 7.52 -26.17
C ASN A 92 6.55 6.13 -26.72
N ARG A 93 6.62 5.08 -25.90
CA ARG A 93 6.30 3.70 -26.30
C ARG A 93 5.39 3.03 -25.28
N GLU A 94 4.59 2.09 -25.77
CA GLU A 94 3.91 1.13 -24.92
C GLU A 94 4.95 0.17 -24.32
N PHE A 95 4.76 -0.16 -23.05
CA PHE A 95 5.55 -1.16 -22.36
C PHE A 95 4.66 -2.10 -21.56
N ARG A 96 4.94 -3.40 -21.64
CA ARG A 96 4.16 -4.46 -21.00
C ARG A 96 4.94 -5.05 -19.84
N ILE A 97 4.38 -4.95 -18.63
CA ILE A 97 5.03 -5.40 -17.40
C ILE A 97 4.26 -6.60 -16.85
N LYS A 98 4.87 -7.78 -16.91
CA LYS A 98 4.26 -9.03 -16.42
C LYS A 98 4.40 -9.16 -14.89
N LEU A 99 3.30 -9.52 -14.22
CA LEU A 99 3.16 -9.60 -12.76
C LEU A 99 2.82 -11.01 -12.24
N GLY A 100 2.36 -11.91 -13.10
CA GLY A 100 2.20 -13.33 -12.75
C GLY A 100 0.85 -13.71 -12.13
N TYR A 101 -0.22 -12.97 -12.43
CA TYR A 101 -1.60 -13.26 -12.01
C TYR A 101 -1.80 -13.20 -10.49
N LEU A 102 -1.54 -12.03 -9.91
CA LEU A 102 -1.72 -11.79 -8.48
C LEU A 102 -3.14 -11.30 -8.17
N PRO A 103 -3.82 -11.78 -7.11
CA PRO A 103 -5.10 -11.19 -6.70
C PRO A 103 -4.91 -9.73 -6.35
N THR A 104 -5.74 -8.85 -6.91
CA THR A 104 -5.59 -7.41 -6.76
C THR A 104 -6.93 -6.71 -6.91
N CYS A 105 -7.17 -5.74 -6.04
CA CYS A 105 -8.20 -4.70 -6.20
C CYS A 105 -7.56 -3.32 -6.38
N PHE A 106 -6.35 -3.12 -5.87
CA PHE A 106 -5.65 -1.85 -5.93
C PHE A 106 -4.25 -1.99 -6.51
N VAL A 107 -3.91 -1.14 -7.49
CA VAL A 107 -2.58 -1.08 -8.10
C VAL A 107 -1.98 0.29 -7.81
N ARG A 108 -0.86 0.33 -7.09
CA ARG A 108 -0.08 1.54 -6.86
C ARG A 108 1.10 1.57 -7.83
N LEU A 109 1.12 2.60 -8.66
CA LEU A 109 2.20 2.89 -9.60
C LEU A 109 2.98 4.10 -9.10
N THR A 110 4.28 3.92 -8.86
CA THR A 110 5.18 5.01 -8.48
C THR A 110 6.09 5.31 -9.67
N PHE A 111 5.82 6.41 -10.37
CA PHE A 111 6.61 6.85 -11.49
C PHE A 111 7.81 7.68 -11.01
N HIS A 112 8.96 7.46 -11.65
CA HIS A 112 10.20 8.16 -11.36
C HIS A 112 10.59 9.08 -12.50
N ARG A 113 11.11 10.25 -12.14
CA ARG A 113 11.71 11.25 -13.04
C ARG A 113 13.22 11.03 -13.08
N GLN A 114 13.87 11.28 -14.22
CA GLN A 114 15.33 11.34 -14.30
C GLN A 114 15.82 12.73 -14.68
N SER A 115 15.53 13.19 -15.90
CA SER A 115 16.07 14.45 -16.44
C SER A 115 14.98 15.45 -16.85
N GLN A 116 13.76 14.97 -17.04
CA GLN A 116 12.61 15.75 -17.50
C GLN A 116 12.08 16.60 -16.36
N ASN A 117 11.36 17.70 -16.65
CA ASN A 117 10.83 18.60 -15.62
C ASN A 117 9.55 18.09 -14.94
N TYR A 118 8.83 17.18 -15.59
CA TYR A 118 7.59 16.57 -15.10
C TYR A 118 7.47 15.13 -15.62
N ILE A 119 6.61 14.34 -14.97
CA ILE A 119 6.26 12.98 -15.37
C ILE A 119 4.96 13.03 -16.17
N ALA A 120 4.91 12.30 -17.28
CA ALA A 120 3.73 12.18 -18.11
C ALA A 120 3.57 10.78 -18.71
N VAL A 121 2.31 10.36 -18.79
CA VAL A 121 1.90 9.03 -19.25
C VAL A 121 0.62 9.21 -20.09
N TYR A 122 0.59 8.59 -21.27
CA TYR A 122 -0.56 8.65 -22.19
C TYR A 122 -1.75 7.87 -21.63
N GLY A 123 -1.52 6.66 -21.13
CA GLY A 123 -2.56 5.82 -20.55
C GLY A 123 -2.02 4.59 -19.86
N ILE A 124 -2.84 3.97 -19.02
CA ILE A 124 -2.53 2.74 -18.30
C ILE A 124 -3.64 1.72 -18.57
N GLN A 125 -3.26 0.46 -18.75
CA GLN A 125 -4.19 -0.63 -18.98
C GLN A 125 -3.76 -1.85 -18.15
N PRO A 126 -4.38 -2.08 -16.98
CA PRO A 126 -4.22 -3.34 -16.24
C PRO A 126 -4.93 -4.47 -17.01
N ILE A 127 -4.31 -5.64 -17.07
CA ILE A 127 -4.82 -6.80 -17.79
C ILE A 127 -4.75 -8.02 -16.89
N GLY A 128 -5.83 -8.80 -16.89
CA GLY A 128 -5.97 -9.93 -16.01
C GLY A 128 -7.27 -10.68 -16.22
N ILE A 129 -7.64 -11.47 -15.22
CA ILE A 129 -8.86 -12.27 -15.22
C ILE A 129 -9.76 -11.73 -14.11
N PRO A 130 -10.94 -11.16 -14.43
CA PRO A 130 -11.86 -10.64 -13.42
C PRO A 130 -12.53 -11.79 -12.66
N TRP A 131 -12.94 -11.52 -11.42
CA TRP A 131 -13.61 -12.49 -10.53
C TRP A 131 -14.79 -13.22 -11.19
N GLY A 132 -15.67 -12.50 -11.89
CA GLY A 132 -16.86 -13.11 -12.50
C GLY A 132 -16.55 -14.22 -13.51
N VAL A 133 -15.41 -14.14 -14.20
CA VAL A 133 -14.95 -15.18 -15.13
C VAL A 133 -14.34 -16.37 -14.37
N LEU A 134 -13.67 -16.10 -13.24
CA LEU A 134 -13.08 -17.13 -12.37
C LEU A 134 -14.16 -17.96 -11.67
N GLU A 135 -15.25 -17.34 -11.25
CA GLU A 135 -16.37 -18.03 -10.61
C GLU A 135 -17.05 -19.02 -11.55
N GLN A 136 -17.17 -18.66 -12.84
CA GLN A 136 -17.84 -19.48 -13.84
C GLN A 136 -16.97 -20.64 -14.38
N GLY A 137 -15.64 -20.55 -14.29
CA GLY A 137 -14.75 -21.50 -14.98
C GLY A 137 -13.46 -21.90 -14.25
N GLY A 138 -13.21 -21.41 -13.04
CA GLY A 138 -11.92 -21.57 -12.35
C GLY A 138 -11.82 -22.77 -11.40
N GLY A 139 -12.94 -23.38 -11.04
CA GLY A 139 -12.98 -24.44 -10.03
C GLY A 139 -12.54 -23.97 -8.62
N PRO A 140 -12.59 -24.87 -7.62
CA PRO A 140 -12.39 -24.51 -6.21
C PRO A 140 -10.99 -23.96 -5.89
N SER A 141 -9.97 -24.44 -6.58
CA SER A 141 -8.58 -24.05 -6.31
C SER A 141 -8.30 -22.60 -6.69
N LEU A 142 -8.79 -22.13 -7.84
CA LEU A 142 -8.63 -20.72 -8.23
C LEU A 142 -9.49 -19.80 -7.38
N PHE A 143 -10.67 -20.27 -6.96
CA PHE A 143 -11.50 -19.55 -6.00
C PHE A 143 -10.72 -19.28 -4.70
N HIS A 144 -10.03 -20.28 -4.15
CA HIS A 144 -9.23 -20.13 -2.93
C HIS A 144 -8.04 -19.17 -3.09
N VAL A 145 -7.38 -19.18 -4.26
CA VAL A 145 -6.30 -18.22 -4.56
C VAL A 145 -6.86 -16.80 -4.59
N VAL A 146 -7.98 -16.60 -5.25
CA VAL A 146 -8.53 -15.26 -5.42
C VAL A 146 -9.21 -14.77 -4.15
N SER A 147 -9.72 -15.64 -3.27
CA SER A 147 -10.23 -15.24 -1.95
C SER A 147 -9.11 -14.80 -0.99
N SER A 148 -7.90 -15.28 -1.20
CA SER A 148 -6.74 -14.93 -0.37
C SER A 148 -6.27 -13.48 -0.61
N THR A 149 -5.63 -12.89 0.40
CA THR A 149 -4.89 -11.62 0.22
C THR A 149 -3.59 -11.90 -0.53
N THR A 150 -3.12 -10.93 -1.31
CA THR A 150 -1.89 -11.10 -2.11
C THR A 150 -0.69 -11.48 -1.24
N GLU A 151 -0.58 -10.87 -0.07
CA GLU A 151 0.47 -11.15 0.91
C GLU A 151 0.44 -12.60 1.40
N LYS A 152 -0.75 -13.10 1.79
CA LYS A 152 -0.90 -14.49 2.25
C LYS A 152 -0.49 -15.51 1.18
N LEU A 153 -0.72 -15.21 -0.09
CA LEU A 153 -0.29 -16.08 -1.19
C LEU A 153 1.21 -16.07 -1.42
N LEU A 154 1.82 -14.90 -1.41
CA LEU A 154 3.24 -14.77 -1.72
C LEU A 154 4.15 -15.25 -0.58
N PHE A 155 3.67 -15.15 0.65
CA PHE A 155 4.51 -15.34 1.82
C PHE A 155 4.01 -16.38 2.83
N GLY A 156 2.81 -16.93 2.63
CA GLY A 156 2.23 -17.94 3.51
C GLY A 156 1.87 -17.44 4.92
N PRO A 157 1.51 -18.37 5.83
CA PRO A 157 1.12 -18.04 7.21
C PRO A 157 2.29 -17.57 8.08
N SER A 158 3.53 -17.67 7.61
CA SER A 158 4.76 -17.32 8.31
C SER A 158 5.02 -15.80 8.39
N LEU A 159 4.33 -14.96 7.61
CA LEU A 159 4.66 -13.55 7.51
C LEU A 159 4.26 -12.64 8.69
N PRO A 160 3.19 -12.87 9.47
CA PRO A 160 2.82 -11.97 10.56
C PRO A 160 3.94 -11.76 11.61
N ALA A 161 4.82 -12.75 11.77
CA ALA A 161 5.97 -12.69 12.69
C ALA A 161 7.22 -12.04 12.07
N SER A 162 7.33 -11.98 10.74
CA SER A 162 8.50 -11.42 10.03
C SER A 162 8.27 -10.00 9.50
N LEU A 163 7.06 -9.46 9.62
CA LEU A 163 6.79 -8.07 9.27
C LEU A 163 7.46 -7.14 10.29
N PRO A 164 8.25 -6.14 9.86
CA PRO A 164 8.98 -5.24 10.76
C PRO A 164 8.10 -4.52 11.78
N ARG A 165 6.80 -4.38 11.54
CA ARG A 165 5.88 -3.70 12.45
C ARG A 165 5.21 -4.61 13.49
N ARG A 166 5.42 -5.93 13.38
CA ARG A 166 4.98 -6.95 14.36
C ARG A 166 6.15 -7.70 14.99
N ASP A 167 7.35 -7.50 14.46
CA ASP A 167 8.58 -7.85 15.11
C ASP A 167 8.74 -7.00 16.38
N CYS A 168 8.62 -7.63 17.54
CA CYS A 168 8.81 -6.99 18.84
C CYS A 168 10.24 -6.45 19.05
N LEU A 169 11.16 -6.76 18.13
CA LEU A 169 12.53 -6.29 18.12
C LEU A 169 12.77 -5.11 17.18
N SER A 170 11.77 -4.59 16.47
CA SER A 170 12.00 -3.53 15.48
C SER A 170 12.21 -2.14 16.08
N ASP A 171 13.24 -1.43 15.60
CA ASP A 171 13.68 -0.12 16.09
C ASP A 171 12.66 1.02 15.93
N THR A 172 11.53 0.76 15.26
CA THR A 172 10.54 1.77 14.87
C THR A 172 9.23 1.71 15.68
N ILE A 173 9.08 0.69 16.53
CA ILE A 173 7.91 0.51 17.40
C ILE A 173 8.20 1.05 18.80
N SER A 174 7.22 1.70 19.43
CA SER A 174 7.34 2.11 20.83
C SER A 174 7.47 0.88 21.73
N GLY A 175 8.59 0.78 22.46
CA GLY A 175 8.88 -0.33 23.37
C GLY A 175 9.96 -1.30 22.91
N SER A 176 10.50 -1.19 21.69
CA SER A 176 11.66 -1.99 21.30
C SER A 176 12.94 -1.53 22.02
N PRO A 177 13.97 -2.39 22.21
CA PRO A 177 15.20 -2.01 22.91
C PRO A 177 15.88 -0.76 22.32
N ALA A 178 15.90 -0.62 21.00
CA ALA A 178 16.47 0.55 20.33
C ALA A 178 15.58 1.79 20.44
N TRP A 179 14.24 1.64 20.41
CA TRP A 179 13.32 2.75 20.67
C TRP A 179 13.44 3.24 22.12
N MET A 180 13.53 2.30 23.08
CA MET A 180 13.75 2.58 24.50
C MET A 180 15.10 3.26 24.76
N GLN A 181 16.16 2.84 24.05
CA GLN A 181 17.47 3.51 24.11
C GLN A 181 17.41 4.96 23.62
N ARG A 182 16.65 5.25 22.56
CA ARG A 182 16.47 6.61 22.03
C ARG A 182 15.58 7.50 22.90
N HIS A 183 14.71 6.89 23.72
CA HIS A 183 13.73 7.58 24.56
C HIS A 183 13.89 7.26 26.04
N LYS A 184 15.13 7.05 26.52
CA LYS A 184 15.41 6.71 27.94
C LYS A 184 14.77 7.68 28.93
N SER A 185 14.74 8.97 28.60
CA SER A 185 14.11 10.01 29.43
C SER A 185 12.60 9.83 29.57
N LEU A 186 11.91 9.31 28.55
CA LEU A 186 10.47 8.98 28.60
C LEU A 186 10.21 7.72 29.45
N LEU A 187 11.18 6.80 29.49
CA LEU A 187 11.10 5.58 30.28
C LEU A 187 11.26 5.87 31.76
N GLU A 188 12.27 6.67 32.12
CA GLU A 188 12.48 7.13 33.50
C GLU A 188 11.29 7.94 34.04
N THR A 189 10.70 8.80 33.20
CA THR A 189 9.47 9.55 33.57
C THR A 189 8.24 8.66 33.70
N HIS A 190 8.15 7.57 32.93
CA HIS A 190 7.06 6.60 33.08
C HIS A 190 7.24 5.75 34.35
N ILE A 191 8.48 5.31 34.65
CA ILE A 191 8.83 4.56 35.86
C ILE A 191 8.51 5.40 37.09
N THR A 192 8.97 6.65 37.15
CA THR A 192 8.65 7.55 38.28
C THR A 192 7.15 7.82 38.42
N ARG A 193 6.40 7.93 37.31
CA ARG A 193 4.93 8.00 37.40
C ARG A 193 4.31 6.75 38.01
N LEU A 194 4.75 5.56 37.59
CA LEU A 194 4.25 4.29 38.12
C LEU A 194 4.63 4.09 39.58
N GLU A 195 5.85 4.47 39.97
CA GLU A 195 6.30 4.45 41.36
C GLU A 195 5.47 5.40 42.22
N ASN A 196 5.18 6.61 41.73
CA ASN A 196 4.32 7.56 42.44
C ASN A 196 2.87 7.04 42.55
N SER A 197 2.31 6.45 41.49
CA SER A 197 0.97 5.86 41.54
C SER A 197 0.91 4.63 42.45
N LEU A 198 1.96 3.82 42.53
CA LEU A 198 2.05 2.71 43.49
C LEU A 198 2.17 3.24 44.92
N ALA A 199 2.96 4.29 45.15
CA ALA A 199 3.08 4.93 46.46
C ALA A 199 1.73 5.50 46.94
N GLU A 200 1.00 6.17 46.04
CA GLU A 200 -0.37 6.66 46.30
C GLU A 200 -1.35 5.51 46.59
N PHE A 201 -1.20 4.35 45.92
CA PHE A 201 -2.05 3.18 46.16
C PHE A 201 -1.75 2.48 47.49
N THR A 202 -0.48 2.52 47.96
CA THR A 202 -0.07 1.96 49.25
C THR A 202 -0.33 2.88 50.45
N GLN A 203 -0.72 4.14 50.23
CA GLN A 203 -1.22 5.01 51.30
C GLN A 203 -2.69 4.67 51.56
N ASP A 204 -2.92 3.82 52.56
CA ASP A 204 -4.27 3.60 53.13
C ASP A 204 -4.93 4.96 53.45
N PRO A 205 -6.22 5.15 53.14
CA PRO A 205 -6.91 6.39 53.50
C PRO A 205 -6.96 6.51 55.04
N PRO A 206 -6.79 7.72 55.61
CA PRO A 206 -6.89 7.90 57.05
C PRO A 206 -8.30 7.49 57.50
N HIS A 207 -8.36 6.53 58.42
CA HIS A 207 -9.56 6.15 59.16
C HIS A 207 -10.28 7.40 59.67
N ARG A 208 -11.36 7.80 59.01
CA ARG A 208 -12.37 8.68 59.60
C ARG A 208 -13.03 7.88 60.72
N ALA A 209 -12.56 8.08 61.95
CA ALA A 209 -13.29 7.66 63.14
C ALA A 209 -14.58 8.48 63.23
N SER A 210 -15.65 7.95 62.64
CA SER A 210 -17.02 8.35 62.93
C SER A 210 -17.44 7.74 64.27
N SER A 211 -17.21 8.46 65.36
CA SER A 211 -17.89 8.18 66.63
C SER A 211 -19.15 9.03 66.67
N TRP A 212 -20.29 8.40 66.37
CA TRP A 212 -21.61 8.89 66.72
C TRP A 212 -21.94 8.41 68.14
N MET A 213 -22.56 9.33 68.89
CA MET A 213 -23.19 9.20 70.21
C MET A 213 -23.69 7.80 70.60
N TYR A 214 -23.36 7.36 71.83
CA TYR A 214 -24.29 7.30 72.98
C TYR A 214 -23.51 7.17 74.29
#